data_AF-A0A6M2D0W9-F1
#
_entry.id   AF-A0A6M2D0W9-F1
#
_cell.length_a   1.000
_cell.length_b   1.000
_cell.length_c   1.000
_cell.angle_alpha   90.00
_cell.angle_beta   90.00
_cell.angle_gamma   90.00
#
_symmetry.space_group_name_H-M   'P 1'
#
loop_
_entity.id
_entity.type
_entity.pdbx_description
1 polymer ?
#
loop_
_entity_poly.entity_id
_entity_poly.type
_entity_poly.pdbx_seq_one_letter_code
_entity_poly.pdbx_strand_id
1 'polypeptide(L)'
;MVRAVVCQVLFRVALPIVLLLAVLFRYNAFSFVYLLLLLANPLIPGPNSRNANIVRTNCYLKTVVGASTLFCVAQVVYQIVLLSTQSYSKEHSVADSCSLQERLLALVGLHRADGIKAPEALSLLGLDFVVLFAAVFTLVICEKLATPDGTPRSGAVHRRRHTFLMLLGEFLVLLLMAAAGILHASLCSLAYFVAFLWSATWLGMHRPLGTGYQVMRTLLLIYSAMHFVALYTYQLDYIQELVPSASLQARLLGLTSLRIPACNSTAPTEADVRVLQFRSLHWTLYVSPLVVLSFYFTVATVTRLQLLQQLVSYALIDYFVGFAVKLSFELLVCEYFLA
;
A
#
# COMPACT_ATOMS: atom_id res chain seq x y z
N MET A 1 11.50 -12.00 -22.82
CA MET A 1 10.12 -11.67 -22.39
C MET A 1 9.79 -12.16 -20.98
N VAL A 2 10.06 -13.44 -20.65
CA VAL A 2 9.74 -14.05 -19.33
C VAL A 2 10.30 -13.25 -18.15
N ARG A 3 11.59 -12.91 -18.17
CA ARG A 3 12.24 -12.19 -17.05
C ARG A 3 11.59 -10.82 -16.76
N ALA A 4 11.21 -10.06 -17.79
CA ALA A 4 10.55 -8.76 -17.61
C ALA A 4 9.14 -8.90 -17.00
N VAL A 5 8.39 -9.94 -17.38
CA VAL A 5 7.09 -10.25 -16.77
C VAL A 5 7.28 -10.66 -15.31
N VAL A 6 8.30 -11.48 -15.02
CA VAL A 6 8.62 -11.91 -13.64
C VAL A 6 8.95 -10.71 -12.75
N CYS A 7 9.84 -9.81 -13.16
CA CYS A 7 10.15 -8.59 -12.38
C CYS A 7 8.92 -7.69 -12.20
N GLN A 8 8.06 -7.58 -13.22
CA GLN A 8 6.80 -6.83 -13.09
C GLN A 8 5.83 -7.48 -12.09
N VAL A 9 5.68 -8.81 -12.08
CA VAL A 9 4.84 -9.53 -11.13
C VAL A 9 5.40 -9.45 -9.71
N LEU A 10 6.72 -9.63 -9.54
CA LEU A 10 7.38 -9.51 -8.24
C LEU A 10 7.17 -8.13 -7.63
N PHE A 11 7.38 -7.07 -8.41
CA PHE A 11 7.22 -5.69 -7.95
C PHE A 11 5.76 -5.32 -7.64
N ARG A 12 4.82 -5.76 -8.48
CA ARG A 12 3.40 -5.34 -8.40
C ARG A 12 2.52 -6.20 -7.51
N VAL A 13 2.91 -7.44 -7.28
CA VAL A 13 2.06 -8.43 -6.58
C VAL A 13 2.80 -8.99 -5.38
N ALA A 14 3.97 -9.60 -5.58
CA ALA A 14 4.67 -10.26 -4.47
C ALA A 14 5.11 -9.29 -3.37
N LEU A 15 5.77 -8.19 -3.74
CA LEU A 15 6.24 -7.19 -2.78
C LEU A 15 5.10 -6.56 -1.96
N PRO A 16 4.00 -6.05 -2.54
CA PRO A 16 2.91 -5.50 -1.73
C PRO A 16 2.18 -6.57 -0.89
N ILE A 17 2.12 -7.83 -1.33
CA ILE A 17 1.58 -8.91 -0.48
C ILE A 17 2.47 -9.13 0.75
N VAL A 18 3.80 -9.23 0.57
CA VAL A 18 4.73 -9.40 1.68
C VAL A 18 4.69 -8.21 2.64
N LEU A 19 4.62 -6.98 2.13
CA LEU A 19 4.45 -5.78 2.95
C LEU A 19 3.10 -5.76 3.67
N LEU A 20 2.02 -6.19 3.02
CA LEU A 20 0.70 -6.27 3.66
C LEU A 20 0.71 -7.29 4.81
N LEU A 21 1.31 -8.46 4.61
CA LEU A 21 1.48 -9.45 5.67
C LEU A 21 2.30 -8.87 6.83
N ALA A 22 3.39 -8.15 6.53
CA ALA A 22 4.17 -7.42 7.52
C ALA A 22 3.31 -6.44 8.35
N VAL A 23 2.36 -5.77 7.70
CA VAL A 23 1.47 -4.80 8.34
C VAL A 23 0.36 -5.44 9.17
N LEU A 24 -0.17 -6.59 8.75
CA LEU A 24 -1.29 -7.27 9.42
C LEU A 24 -0.86 -8.07 10.65
N PHE A 25 0.32 -8.69 10.61
CA PHE A 25 0.82 -9.49 11.73
C PHE A 25 1.47 -8.66 12.83
N ARG A 26 1.69 -7.36 12.62
CA ARG A 26 2.42 -6.52 13.56
C ARG A 26 1.93 -5.07 13.54
N TYR A 27 1.51 -4.56 14.69
CA TYR A 27 1.02 -3.19 14.85
C TYR A 27 2.02 -2.33 15.62
N ASN A 28 3.15 -2.01 14.98
CA ASN A 28 4.25 -1.26 15.59
C ASN A 28 4.70 -0.10 14.69
N ALA A 29 5.60 0.76 15.17
CA ALA A 29 6.19 1.85 14.40
C ALA A 29 6.91 1.36 13.12
N PHE A 30 7.63 0.23 13.16
CA PHE A 30 8.26 -0.35 11.96
C PHE A 30 7.23 -0.75 10.90
N SER A 31 6.11 -1.30 11.35
CA SER A 31 5.00 -1.68 10.48
C SER A 31 4.30 -0.46 9.89
N PHE A 32 4.23 0.66 10.62
CA PHE A 32 3.78 1.93 10.05
C PHE A 32 4.67 2.42 8.90
N VAL A 33 5.99 2.25 8.99
CA VAL A 33 6.89 2.57 7.86
C VAL A 33 6.62 1.64 6.68
N TYR A 34 6.44 0.33 6.90
CA TYR A 34 6.05 -0.59 5.83
C TYR A 34 4.69 -0.27 5.22
N LEU A 35 3.73 0.24 6.01
CA LEU A 35 2.44 0.72 5.53
C LEU A 35 2.61 1.90 4.56
N LEU A 36 3.44 2.89 4.89
CA LEU A 36 3.72 4.00 3.98
C LEU A 36 4.39 3.52 2.68
N LEU A 37 5.33 2.56 2.79
CA LEU A 37 5.98 1.94 1.63
C LEU A 37 4.99 1.11 0.79
N LEU A 38 4.02 0.45 1.42
CA LEU A 38 2.94 -0.30 0.76
C LEU A 38 2.04 0.64 -0.03
N LEU A 39 1.62 1.76 0.56
CA LEU A 39 0.82 2.79 -0.09
C LEU A 39 1.59 3.42 -1.27
N ALA A 40 2.90 3.67 -1.12
CA ALA A 40 3.71 4.23 -2.20
C ALA A 40 3.87 3.30 -3.42
N ASN A 41 3.80 1.98 -3.25
CA ASN A 41 4.07 1.00 -4.31
C ASN A 41 3.22 1.17 -5.58
N PRO A 42 1.87 1.18 -5.51
CA PRO A 42 1.05 1.31 -6.73
C PRO A 42 1.25 2.65 -7.46
N LEU A 43 1.74 3.71 -6.80
CA LEU A 43 2.01 5.00 -7.45
C LEU A 43 3.29 4.97 -8.31
N ILE A 44 4.27 4.15 -7.95
CA ILE A 44 5.57 4.12 -8.62
C ILE A 44 5.42 3.39 -9.97
N PRO A 45 5.98 3.90 -11.09
CA PRO A 45 5.97 3.19 -12.37
C PRO A 45 6.74 1.87 -12.29
N GLY A 46 6.34 0.90 -13.11
CA GLY A 46 6.99 -0.41 -13.09
C GLY A 46 8.37 -0.34 -13.74
N PRO A 47 9.24 -1.33 -13.48
CA PRO A 47 10.52 -1.45 -14.15
C PRO A 47 10.27 -1.71 -15.65
N ASN A 48 10.35 -0.65 -16.44
CA ASN A 48 10.20 -0.66 -17.89
C ASN A 48 11.38 0.10 -18.50
N SER A 49 11.75 -0.18 -19.75
CA SER A 49 12.98 0.31 -20.43
C SER A 49 13.16 1.83 -20.55
N ARG A 50 12.34 2.65 -19.89
CA ARG A 50 12.52 4.10 -19.81
C ARG A 50 13.43 4.43 -18.62
N ASN A 51 14.59 5.00 -18.89
CA ASN A 51 15.63 5.29 -17.89
C ASN A 51 15.09 5.97 -16.62
N ALA A 52 14.20 6.97 -16.74
CA ALA A 52 13.60 7.67 -15.60
C ALA A 52 12.74 6.78 -14.68
N ASN A 53 12.01 5.81 -15.25
CA ASN A 53 11.18 4.89 -14.46
C ASN A 53 12.06 3.88 -13.71
N ILE A 54 13.13 3.40 -14.34
CA ILE A 54 14.11 2.48 -13.72
C ILE A 54 14.74 3.12 -12.49
N VAL A 55 15.17 4.38 -12.58
CA VAL A 55 15.77 5.11 -11.44
C VAL A 55 14.79 5.20 -10.27
N ARG A 56 13.52 5.54 -10.52
CA ARG A 56 12.50 5.66 -9.47
C ARG A 56 12.16 4.31 -8.81
N THR A 57 12.01 3.26 -9.62
CA THR A 57 11.78 1.90 -9.11
C THR A 57 12.95 1.41 -8.27
N ASN A 58 14.19 1.62 -8.74
CA ASN A 58 15.40 1.21 -8.02
C ASN A 58 15.60 2.01 -6.73
N CYS A 59 15.31 3.32 -6.74
CA CYS A 59 15.34 4.14 -5.54
C CYS A 59 14.37 3.60 -4.48
N TYR A 60 13.12 3.32 -4.87
CA TYR A 60 12.15 2.74 -3.96
C TYR A 60 12.57 1.36 -3.43
N LEU A 61 13.02 0.45 -4.29
CA LEU A 61 13.49 -0.87 -3.85
C LEU A 61 14.68 -0.76 -2.88
N LYS A 62 15.62 0.15 -3.15
CA LYS A 62 16.73 0.45 -2.23
C LYS A 62 16.24 1.01 -0.90
N THR A 63 15.23 1.88 -0.90
CA THR A 63 14.61 2.37 0.34
C THR A 63 13.96 1.24 1.13
N VAL A 64 13.23 0.32 0.48
CA VAL A 64 12.61 -0.84 1.15
C VAL A 64 13.69 -1.77 1.74
N VAL A 65 14.75 -2.06 1.00
CA VAL A 65 15.90 -2.85 1.48
C VAL A 65 16.61 -2.14 2.64
N GLY A 66 16.84 -0.83 2.54
CA GLY A 66 17.49 -0.05 3.59
C GLY A 66 16.65 0.00 4.88
N ALA A 67 15.35 0.25 4.76
CA ALA A 67 14.43 0.26 5.91
C ALA A 67 14.35 -1.12 6.58
N SER A 68 14.17 -2.19 5.81
CA SER A 68 14.13 -3.56 6.36
C SER A 68 15.45 -3.99 6.98
N THR A 69 16.59 -3.64 6.38
CA THR A 69 17.93 -3.90 6.97
C THR A 69 18.08 -3.17 8.31
N LEU A 70 17.70 -1.89 8.38
CA LEU A 70 17.75 -1.10 9.60
C LEU A 70 16.88 -1.73 10.70
N PHE A 71 15.67 -2.19 10.36
CA PHE A 71 14.79 -2.83 11.32
C PHE A 71 15.31 -4.19 11.78
N CYS A 72 15.85 -5.02 10.87
CA CYS A 72 16.52 -6.27 11.24
C CYS A 72 17.70 -6.02 12.19
N VAL A 73 18.56 -5.03 11.90
CA VAL A 73 19.70 -4.68 12.77
C VAL A 73 19.19 -4.18 14.13
N ALA A 74 18.18 -3.32 14.16
CA ALA A 74 17.60 -2.84 15.41
C ALA A 74 17.03 -4.00 16.25
N GLN A 75 16.36 -4.97 15.62
CA GLN A 75 15.88 -6.19 16.31
C GLN A 75 17.04 -7.02 16.87
N VAL A 76 18.07 -7.28 16.07
CA VAL A 76 19.24 -8.07 16.49
C VAL A 76 19.95 -7.39 17.66
N VAL A 77 20.22 -6.09 17.57
CA VAL A 77 20.85 -5.30 18.63
C VAL A 77 20.02 -5.35 19.90
N TYR A 78 18.70 -5.18 19.80
CA TYR A 78 17.81 -5.24 20.94
C TYR A 78 17.83 -6.62 21.64
N GLN A 79 17.82 -7.72 20.87
CA GLN A 79 17.93 -9.06 21.45
C GLN A 79 19.28 -9.28 22.15
N ILE A 80 20.37 -8.78 21.57
CA ILE A 80 21.72 -8.86 22.18
C ILE A 80 21.75 -8.10 23.52
N VAL A 81 21.19 -6.89 23.58
CA VAL A 81 21.15 -6.08 24.81
C VAL A 81 20.32 -6.76 25.90
N LEU A 82 19.20 -7.39 25.54
CA LEU A 82 18.38 -8.11 26.51
C LEU A 82 19.08 -9.37 27.05
N LEU A 83 19.84 -10.07 26.20
CA LEU A 83 20.67 -11.21 26.61
C LEU A 83 21.81 -10.77 27.55
N SER A 84 22.49 -9.66 27.25
CA SER A 84 23.63 -9.18 28.05
C SER A 84 23.22 -8.65 29.42
N THR A 85 22.03 -8.07 29.54
CA THR A 85 21.49 -7.56 30.80
C THR A 85 20.89 -8.64 31.71
N GLN A 86 20.93 -9.92 31.28
CA GLN A 86 20.30 -11.08 31.95
C GLN A 86 18.84 -10.83 32.35
N SER A 87 18.19 -9.90 31.66
CA SER A 87 16.86 -9.41 32.03
C SER A 87 15.78 -10.43 31.62
N TYR A 88 16.14 -11.43 30.81
CA TYR A 88 15.43 -12.70 30.55
C TYR A 88 15.17 -13.52 31.84
N SER A 89 16.02 -13.42 32.87
CA SER A 89 16.00 -14.27 34.07
C SER A 89 15.17 -13.73 35.24
N LYS A 90 14.65 -12.50 35.16
CA LYS A 90 13.77 -11.96 36.21
C LYS A 90 12.36 -12.48 35.97
N GLU A 91 11.92 -13.37 36.86
CA GLU A 91 10.54 -13.86 36.96
C GLU A 91 9.60 -12.65 37.13
N HIS A 92 8.94 -12.24 36.06
CA HIS A 92 8.13 -11.02 36.04
C HIS A 92 6.71 -11.35 36.49
N SER A 93 6.33 -10.80 37.64
CA SER A 93 4.93 -10.79 38.08
C SER A 93 4.07 -9.98 37.11
N VAL A 94 2.95 -10.56 36.68
CA VAL A 94 1.96 -10.08 35.68
C VAL A 94 1.44 -8.63 35.91
N ALA A 95 1.70 -8.04 37.07
CA ALA A 95 1.31 -6.66 37.40
C ALA A 95 2.18 -5.56 36.73
N ASP A 96 3.38 -5.89 36.25
CA ASP A 96 4.35 -4.89 35.78
C ASP A 96 4.44 -4.80 34.22
N SER A 97 3.76 -5.73 33.53
CA SER A 97 3.62 -5.81 32.06
C SER A 97 2.77 -4.71 31.40
N CYS A 98 2.13 -3.85 32.22
CA CYS A 98 1.35 -2.70 31.74
C CYS A 98 1.99 -1.35 32.10
N SER A 99 3.25 -1.35 32.53
CA SER A 99 4.02 -0.13 32.73
C SER A 99 4.21 0.64 31.41
N LEU A 100 4.26 1.97 31.50
CA LEU A 100 4.36 2.86 30.34
C LEU A 100 5.61 2.56 29.49
N GLN A 101 6.71 2.14 30.14
CA GLN A 101 7.94 1.74 29.47
C GLN A 101 7.73 0.54 28.56
N GLU A 102 7.15 -0.56 29.05
CA GLU A 102 6.91 -1.74 28.21
C GLU A 102 5.94 -1.47 27.06
N ARG A 103 4.93 -0.61 27.27
CA ARG A 103 4.00 -0.16 26.22
C ARG A 103 4.70 0.69 25.15
N LEU A 104 5.66 1.55 25.53
CA LEU A 104 6.46 2.31 24.57
C LEU A 104 7.43 1.43 23.78
N LEU A 105 8.08 0.46 24.43
CA LEU A 105 8.94 -0.51 23.73
C LEU A 105 8.13 -1.39 22.77
N ALA A 106 6.91 -1.79 23.15
CA ALA A 106 5.96 -2.48 22.29
C ALA A 106 5.53 -1.61 21.08
N LEU A 107 5.26 -0.32 21.29
CA LEU A 107 4.88 0.63 20.24
C LEU A 107 5.99 0.85 19.21
N VAL A 108 7.25 0.96 19.66
CA VAL A 108 8.42 1.01 18.76
C VAL A 108 8.58 -0.34 18.03
N GLY A 109 8.22 -1.43 18.70
CA GLY A 109 8.24 -2.78 18.18
C GLY A 109 9.47 -3.60 18.60
N LEU A 110 10.09 -3.22 19.70
CA LEU A 110 11.17 -3.98 20.31
C LEU A 110 10.54 -4.97 21.30
N HIS A 111 10.13 -6.13 20.78
CA HIS A 111 9.52 -7.19 21.60
C HIS A 111 10.56 -8.20 22.07
N ARG A 112 10.49 -8.57 23.35
CA ARG A 112 11.31 -9.64 23.94
C ARG A 112 10.91 -10.99 23.32
N ALA A 113 11.88 -11.88 23.10
CA ALA A 113 11.65 -13.17 22.41
C ALA A 113 11.37 -14.35 23.36
N ASP A 114 11.11 -14.07 24.64
CA ASP A 114 10.95 -15.10 25.67
C ASP A 114 9.64 -15.87 25.63
N GLY A 115 9.73 -17.20 25.74
CA GLY A 115 8.64 -18.07 26.22
C GLY A 115 7.52 -18.41 25.24
N ILE A 116 7.67 -18.11 23.95
CA ILE A 116 6.59 -18.29 22.95
C ILE A 116 6.82 -19.56 22.13
N LYS A 117 5.73 -20.23 21.76
CA LYS A 117 5.73 -21.33 20.78
C LYS A 117 6.41 -20.87 19.48
N ALA A 118 7.22 -21.76 18.89
CA ALA A 118 8.02 -21.52 17.68
C ALA A 118 7.33 -20.79 16.50
N PRO A 119 6.02 -21.00 16.18
CA PRO A 119 5.41 -20.33 15.01
C PRO A 119 5.13 -18.83 15.21
N GLU A 120 4.86 -18.38 16.43
CA GLU A 120 4.59 -16.96 16.72
C GLU A 120 5.88 -16.15 16.79
N ALA A 121 6.94 -16.72 17.37
CA ALA A 121 8.30 -16.13 17.34
C ALA A 121 8.84 -16.03 15.90
N LEU A 122 8.60 -17.05 15.07
CA LEU A 122 8.96 -17.05 13.65
C LEU A 122 8.20 -15.98 12.85
N SER A 123 6.94 -15.73 13.20
CA SER A 123 6.14 -14.68 12.55
C SER A 123 6.55 -13.27 13.02
N LEU A 124 6.96 -13.11 14.28
CA LEU A 124 7.31 -11.80 14.84
C LEU A 124 8.72 -11.32 14.42
N LEU A 125 9.68 -12.24 14.33
CA LEU A 125 11.08 -11.96 13.96
C LEU A 125 11.37 -12.29 12.49
N GLY A 126 10.78 -13.37 11.97
CA GLY A 126 11.02 -13.83 10.60
C GLY A 126 10.40 -12.92 9.53
N LEU A 127 9.34 -12.18 9.85
CA LEU A 127 8.63 -11.35 8.86
C LEU A 127 9.47 -10.17 8.36
N ASP A 128 10.30 -9.56 9.23
CA ASP A 128 11.27 -8.54 8.81
C ASP A 128 12.35 -9.12 7.87
N PHE A 129 12.84 -10.33 8.16
CA PHE A 129 13.74 -11.05 7.26
C PHE A 129 13.05 -11.43 5.95
N VAL A 130 11.79 -11.88 5.98
CA VAL A 130 11.01 -12.21 4.78
C VAL A 130 10.84 -10.98 3.88
N VAL A 131 10.53 -9.81 4.46
CA VAL A 131 10.47 -8.55 3.73
C VAL A 131 11.84 -8.22 3.11
N LEU A 132 12.92 -8.32 3.89
CA LEU A 132 14.28 -8.07 3.41
C LEU A 132 14.66 -9.01 2.25
N PHE A 133 14.48 -10.32 2.40
CA PHE A 133 14.78 -11.31 1.37
C PHE A 133 13.94 -11.09 0.11
N ALA A 134 12.64 -10.83 0.24
CA ALA A 134 11.76 -10.56 -0.89
C ALA A 134 12.15 -9.25 -1.62
N ALA A 135 12.52 -8.20 -0.88
CA ALA A 135 12.94 -6.92 -1.43
C ALA A 135 14.29 -7.03 -2.15
N VAL A 136 15.28 -7.69 -1.54
CA VAL A 136 16.60 -7.96 -2.16
C VAL A 136 16.44 -8.83 -3.40
N PHE A 137 15.64 -9.89 -3.32
CA PHE A 137 15.37 -10.76 -4.46
C PHE A 137 14.74 -9.98 -5.62
N THR A 138 13.74 -9.14 -5.34
CA THR A 138 13.10 -8.29 -6.36
C THR A 138 14.10 -7.29 -6.95
N LEU A 139 14.94 -6.67 -6.13
CA LEU A 139 15.97 -5.72 -6.57
C LEU A 139 16.98 -6.40 -7.50
N VAL A 140 17.56 -7.54 -7.10
CA VAL A 140 18.56 -8.26 -7.89
C VAL A 140 17.98 -8.70 -9.24
N ILE A 141 16.77 -9.25 -9.25
CA ILE A 141 16.12 -9.66 -10.50
C ILE A 141 15.86 -8.46 -11.41
N CYS A 142 15.43 -7.32 -10.86
CA CYS A 142 15.17 -6.13 -11.64
C CYS A 142 16.44 -5.40 -12.12
N GLU A 143 17.55 -5.43 -11.36
CA GLU A 143 18.86 -4.93 -11.81
C GLU A 143 19.47 -5.79 -12.91
N LYS A 144 19.36 -7.13 -12.80
CA LYS A 144 19.78 -8.07 -13.86
C LYS A 144 18.97 -7.93 -15.15
N LEU A 145 17.86 -7.20 -15.12
CA LEU A 145 17.00 -6.91 -16.27
C LEU A 145 17.22 -5.52 -16.87
N ALA A 146 17.95 -4.65 -16.18
CA ALA A 146 18.31 -3.33 -16.69
C ALA A 146 19.47 -3.37 -17.70
N THR A 147 20.08 -4.54 -17.93
CA THR A 147 21.02 -4.74 -19.04
C THR A 147 20.26 -4.68 -20.38
N PRO A 148 20.68 -3.83 -21.32
CA PRO A 148 19.88 -3.48 -22.49
C PRO A 148 19.84 -4.60 -23.53
N ASP A 149 18.90 -5.54 -23.39
CA ASP A 149 18.54 -6.42 -24.51
C ASP A 149 17.60 -5.66 -25.46
N GLY A 150 18.18 -5.17 -26.56
CA GLY A 150 17.55 -4.39 -27.63
C GLY A 150 16.51 -5.14 -28.44
N THR A 151 15.38 -5.51 -27.81
CA THR A 151 14.23 -6.09 -28.52
C THR A 151 13.09 -5.07 -28.65
N PRO A 152 12.78 -4.58 -29.86
CA PRO A 152 11.68 -3.64 -30.08
C PRO A 152 10.35 -4.33 -29.80
N ARG A 153 9.55 -3.74 -28.92
CA ARG A 153 8.24 -4.28 -28.51
C ARG A 153 7.15 -3.84 -29.49
N SER A 154 6.51 -4.82 -30.13
CA SER A 154 5.36 -4.65 -31.02
C SER A 154 4.20 -3.88 -30.34
N GLY A 155 3.93 -2.66 -30.83
CA GLY A 155 3.05 -1.69 -30.19
C GLY A 155 1.54 -2.01 -30.23
N ALA A 156 1.08 -2.84 -31.17
CA ALA A 156 -0.34 -3.15 -31.33
C ALA A 156 -0.89 -4.06 -30.21
N VAL A 157 -0.12 -5.09 -29.82
CA VAL A 157 -0.52 -6.03 -28.75
C VAL A 157 -0.52 -5.34 -27.37
N HIS A 158 0.38 -4.39 -27.15
CA HIS A 158 0.45 -3.63 -25.90
C HIS A 158 -0.73 -2.66 -25.75
N ARG A 159 -1.14 -1.98 -26.82
CA ARG A 159 -2.28 -1.05 -26.82
C ARG A 159 -3.59 -1.73 -26.45
N ARG A 160 -3.89 -2.91 -27.03
CA ARG A 160 -5.12 -3.68 -26.73
C ARG A 160 -5.20 -4.12 -25.28
N ARG A 161 -4.08 -4.58 -24.70
CA ARG A 161 -3.99 -4.98 -23.29
C ARG A 161 -4.18 -3.79 -22.34
N HIS A 162 -3.60 -2.63 -22.65
CA HIS A 162 -3.76 -1.42 -21.85
C HIS A 162 -5.21 -0.93 -21.82
N THR A 163 -5.90 -0.90 -22.97
CA THR A 163 -7.32 -0.53 -23.02
C THR A 163 -8.20 -1.48 -22.22
N PHE A 164 -7.94 -2.79 -22.31
CA PHE A 164 -8.66 -3.78 -21.50
C PHE A 164 -8.44 -3.59 -19.99
N LEU A 165 -7.18 -3.41 -19.56
CA LEU A 165 -6.85 -3.18 -18.15
C LEU A 165 -7.46 -1.88 -17.61
N MET A 166 -7.53 -0.85 -18.45
CA MET A 166 -8.21 0.40 -18.13
C MET A 166 -9.71 0.18 -17.91
N LEU A 167 -10.40 -0.48 -18.84
CA LEU A 167 -11.84 -0.77 -18.73
C LEU A 167 -12.17 -1.63 -17.50
N LEU A 168 -11.41 -2.71 -17.30
CA LEU A 168 -11.55 -3.58 -16.14
C LEU A 168 -11.30 -2.81 -14.84
N GLY A 169 -10.29 -1.93 -14.85
CA GLY A 169 -9.97 -1.07 -13.72
C GLY A 169 -11.09 -0.11 -13.36
N GLU A 170 -11.70 0.59 -14.32
CA GLU A 170 -12.83 1.49 -14.04
C GLU A 170 -14.04 0.73 -13.48
N PHE A 171 -14.32 -0.46 -14.02
CA PHE A 171 -15.37 -1.33 -13.47
C PHE A 171 -15.09 -1.73 -12.02
N LEU A 172 -13.86 -2.17 -11.74
CA LEU A 172 -13.43 -2.53 -10.39
C LEU A 172 -13.47 -1.34 -9.43
N VAL A 173 -13.12 -0.12 -9.88
CA VAL A 173 -13.23 1.10 -9.08
C VAL A 173 -14.68 1.34 -8.65
N LEU A 174 -15.64 1.26 -9.58
CA LEU A 174 -17.06 1.46 -9.25
C LEU A 174 -17.57 0.37 -8.29
N LEU A 175 -17.20 -0.89 -8.53
CA LEU A 175 -17.59 -2.02 -7.68
C LEU A 175 -17.03 -1.90 -6.26
N LEU A 176 -15.73 -1.62 -6.12
CA LEU A 176 -15.06 -1.50 -4.83
C LEU A 176 -15.50 -0.25 -4.07
N MET A 177 -15.83 0.84 -4.78
CA MET A 177 -16.41 2.04 -4.18
C MET A 177 -17.78 1.75 -3.55
N ALA A 178 -18.64 1.01 -4.26
CA ALA A 178 -19.93 0.56 -3.72
C ALA A 178 -19.74 -0.38 -2.51
N ALA A 179 -18.83 -1.35 -2.61
CA ALA A 179 -18.52 -2.29 -1.54
C ALA A 179 -18.00 -1.57 -0.28
N ALA A 180 -17.08 -0.60 -0.44
CA ALA A 180 -16.56 0.20 0.66
C ALA A 180 -17.65 1.05 1.35
N GLY A 181 -18.66 1.49 0.60
CA GLY A 181 -19.81 2.23 1.15
C GLY A 181 -20.80 1.37 1.94
N ILE A 182 -21.03 0.13 1.51
CA ILE A 182 -22.12 -0.72 2.04
C ILE A 182 -21.64 -1.68 3.15
N LEU A 183 -20.40 -2.18 3.10
CA LEU A 183 -19.92 -3.22 4.02
C LEU A 183 -19.90 -2.79 5.49
N HIS A 184 -19.68 -1.51 5.76
CA HIS A 184 -19.71 -0.95 7.10
C HIS A 184 -20.32 0.43 7.06
N ALA A 185 -21.48 0.63 7.69
CA ALA A 185 -22.15 1.93 7.73
C ALA A 185 -21.46 2.87 8.76
N SER A 186 -20.85 3.95 8.28
CA SER A 186 -20.12 4.95 9.07
C SER A 186 -20.06 6.29 8.32
N LEU A 187 -19.69 7.38 8.99
CA LEU A 187 -19.47 8.66 8.30
C LEU A 187 -18.33 8.59 7.29
N CYS A 188 -17.29 7.80 7.57
CA CYS A 188 -16.17 7.65 6.64
C CYS A 188 -16.54 6.82 5.39
N SER A 189 -17.39 5.79 5.55
CA SER A 189 -17.88 5.01 4.42
C SER A 189 -18.92 5.76 3.56
N LEU A 190 -19.65 6.71 4.16
CA LEU A 190 -20.60 7.57 3.47
C LEU A 190 -19.95 8.33 2.30
N ALA A 191 -18.70 8.77 2.43
CA ALA A 191 -17.98 9.45 1.35
C ALA A 191 -17.86 8.59 0.08
N TYR A 192 -17.56 7.30 0.23
CA TYR A 192 -17.51 6.36 -0.90
C TYR A 192 -18.90 6.09 -1.46
N PHE A 193 -19.89 5.95 -0.58
CA PHE A 193 -21.27 5.70 -0.98
C PHE A 193 -21.85 6.87 -1.81
N VAL A 194 -21.67 8.11 -1.36
CA VAL A 194 -22.11 9.32 -2.08
C VAL A 194 -21.39 9.45 -3.42
N ALA A 195 -20.07 9.23 -3.46
CA ALA A 195 -19.31 9.26 -4.71
C ALA A 195 -19.75 8.16 -5.69
N PHE A 196 -20.12 6.97 -5.19
CA PHE A 196 -20.70 5.91 -5.98
C PHE A 196 -22.06 6.31 -6.55
N LEU A 197 -22.97 6.85 -5.71
CA LEU A 197 -24.28 7.31 -6.16
C LEU A 197 -24.15 8.41 -7.21
N TRP A 198 -23.24 9.37 -7.01
CA TRP A 198 -22.97 10.42 -8.00
C TRP A 198 -22.49 9.81 -9.32
N SER A 199 -21.53 8.88 -9.28
CA SER A 199 -21.00 8.20 -10.47
C SER A 199 -22.07 7.38 -11.19
N ALA A 200 -22.88 6.62 -10.44
CA ALA A 200 -23.95 5.78 -10.98
C ALA A 200 -25.06 6.63 -11.61
N THR A 201 -25.44 7.75 -10.96
CA THR A 201 -26.42 8.70 -11.50
C THR A 201 -25.92 9.33 -12.78
N TRP A 202 -24.65 9.75 -12.81
CA TRP A 202 -24.03 10.33 -14.01
C TRP A 202 -24.00 9.35 -15.18
N LEU A 203 -23.66 8.08 -14.91
CA LEU A 203 -23.70 7.00 -15.90
C LEU A 203 -25.13 6.68 -16.34
N GLY A 204 -26.11 6.71 -15.43
CA GLY A 204 -27.53 6.50 -15.72
C GLY A 204 -28.12 7.58 -16.64
N MET A 205 -27.55 8.79 -16.62
CA MET A 205 -27.87 9.87 -17.56
C MET A 205 -27.19 9.70 -18.93
N HIS A 206 -26.55 8.56 -19.21
CA HIS A 206 -25.78 8.29 -20.43
C HIS A 206 -24.66 9.30 -20.72
N ARG A 207 -24.13 9.97 -19.68
CA ARG A 207 -23.04 10.94 -19.84
C ARG A 207 -21.68 10.26 -19.68
N PRO A 208 -20.70 10.57 -20.55
CA PRO A 208 -19.36 10.01 -20.41
C PRO A 208 -18.68 10.53 -19.13
N LEU A 209 -17.80 9.68 -18.56
CA LEU A 209 -16.98 10.04 -17.41
C LEU A 209 -15.86 10.99 -17.86
N GLY A 210 -16.12 12.29 -17.71
CA GLY A 210 -15.18 13.36 -18.06
C GLY A 210 -14.19 13.71 -16.95
N THR A 211 -13.63 14.92 -17.02
CA THR A 211 -12.64 15.44 -16.07
C THR A 211 -13.13 15.45 -14.62
N GLY A 212 -14.43 15.71 -14.38
CA GLY A 212 -14.99 15.70 -13.03
C GLY A 212 -14.84 14.36 -12.31
N TYR A 213 -15.02 13.25 -13.03
CA TYR A 213 -14.81 11.91 -12.48
C TYR A 213 -13.33 11.66 -12.15
N GLN A 214 -12.41 12.14 -12.99
CA GLN A 214 -10.96 12.01 -12.74
C GLN A 214 -10.53 12.77 -11.48
N VAL A 215 -11.06 13.99 -11.29
CA VAL A 215 -10.80 14.79 -10.08
C VAL A 215 -11.37 14.10 -8.85
N MET A 216 -12.64 13.70 -8.87
CA MET A 216 -13.28 12.98 -7.76
C MET A 216 -12.51 11.71 -7.41
N ARG A 217 -12.12 10.91 -8.41
CA ARG A 217 -11.35 9.67 -8.20
C ARG A 217 -9.97 9.96 -7.59
N THR A 218 -9.31 11.06 -7.97
CA THR A 218 -8.03 11.48 -7.39
C THR A 218 -8.19 11.94 -5.93
N LEU A 219 -9.28 12.66 -5.61
CA LEU A 219 -9.59 13.02 -4.22
C LEU A 219 -9.86 11.77 -3.37
N LEU A 220 -10.61 10.80 -3.91
CA LEU A 220 -10.88 9.53 -3.24
C LEU A 220 -9.63 8.66 -3.05
N LEU A 221 -8.62 8.80 -3.90
CA LEU A 221 -7.33 8.14 -3.71
C LEU A 221 -6.63 8.63 -2.44
N ILE A 222 -6.56 9.95 -2.25
CA ILE A 222 -5.94 10.55 -1.06
C ILE A 222 -6.79 10.24 0.17
N TYR A 223 -8.11 10.36 0.04
CA TYR A 223 -9.06 10.05 1.10
C TYR A 223 -8.94 8.60 1.59
N SER A 224 -8.88 7.62 0.68
CA SER A 224 -8.72 6.20 1.04
C SER A 224 -7.39 5.88 1.68
N ALA A 225 -6.30 6.53 1.27
CA ALA A 225 -5.01 6.41 1.95
C ALA A 225 -5.11 6.89 3.40
N MET A 226 -5.67 8.08 3.63
CA MET A 226 -5.85 8.64 4.97
C MET A 226 -6.79 7.79 5.82
N HIS A 227 -7.89 7.31 5.24
CA HIS A 227 -8.85 6.46 5.93
C HIS A 227 -8.21 5.13 6.35
N PHE A 228 -7.45 4.47 5.48
CA PHE A 228 -6.76 3.23 5.83
C PHE A 228 -5.67 3.45 6.90
N VAL A 229 -4.92 4.56 6.83
CA VAL A 229 -3.95 4.95 7.85
C VAL A 229 -4.63 5.20 9.20
N ALA A 230 -5.80 5.84 9.22
CA ALA A 230 -6.58 6.06 10.44
C ALA A 230 -7.05 4.73 11.05
N LEU A 231 -7.57 3.81 10.21
CA LEU A 231 -7.99 2.47 10.64
C LEU A 231 -6.81 1.67 11.22
N TYR A 232 -5.63 1.73 10.59
CA TYR A 232 -4.42 1.08 11.07
C TYR A 232 -3.95 1.68 12.40
N THR A 233 -3.88 3.01 12.49
CA THR A 233 -3.44 3.74 13.69
C THR A 233 -4.36 3.47 14.88
N TYR A 234 -5.67 3.31 14.64
CA TYR A 234 -6.63 2.94 15.68
C TYR A 234 -6.43 1.52 16.24
N GLN A 235 -5.72 0.64 15.54
CA GLN A 235 -5.39 -0.69 16.10
C GLN A 235 -4.23 -0.63 17.12
N LEU A 236 -3.55 0.51 17.27
CA LEU A 236 -2.51 0.68 18.29
C LEU A 236 -3.14 0.79 19.68
N ASP A 237 -2.59 0.04 20.64
CA ASP A 237 -3.12 -0.05 22.01
C ASP A 237 -3.19 1.31 22.71
N TYR A 238 -2.30 2.24 22.37
CA TYR A 238 -2.31 3.61 22.92
C TYR A 238 -3.52 4.43 22.45
N ILE A 239 -3.88 4.33 21.17
CA ILE A 239 -4.96 5.14 20.58
C ILE A 239 -6.33 4.65 21.05
N GLN A 240 -6.49 3.35 21.29
CA GLN A 240 -7.72 2.77 21.82
C GLN A 240 -8.01 3.19 23.28
N GLU A 241 -6.97 3.58 24.02
CA GLU A 241 -7.12 4.12 25.37
C GLU A 241 -7.58 5.58 25.36
N LEU A 242 -7.06 6.39 24.44
CA LEU A 242 -7.52 7.77 24.25
C LEU A 242 -8.96 7.84 23.74
N VAL A 243 -9.33 6.93 22.82
CA VAL A 243 -10.66 6.89 22.20
C VAL A 243 -11.28 5.50 22.43
N PRO A 244 -12.00 5.31 23.55
CA PRO A 244 -12.59 4.02 23.87
C PRO A 244 -13.60 3.60 22.79
N SER A 245 -13.61 2.31 22.46
CA SER A 245 -14.47 1.73 21.40
C SER A 245 -15.97 1.88 21.69
N ALA A 246 -16.35 2.08 22.96
CA ALA A 246 -17.72 2.33 23.38
C ALA A 246 -18.20 3.77 23.09
N SER A 247 -17.27 4.69 22.79
CA SER A 247 -17.61 6.09 22.52
C SER A 247 -18.42 6.24 21.23
N LEU A 248 -19.33 7.22 21.23
CA LEU A 248 -20.11 7.57 20.04
C LEU A 248 -19.20 8.00 18.89
N GLN A 249 -18.09 8.67 19.19
CA GLN A 249 -17.11 9.15 18.21
C GLN A 249 -16.46 7.99 17.43
N ALA A 250 -16.02 6.94 18.13
CA ALA A 250 -15.44 5.75 17.49
C ALA A 250 -16.46 5.06 16.57
N ARG A 251 -17.71 4.91 17.04
CA ARG A 251 -18.78 4.28 16.25
C ARG A 251 -19.18 5.11 15.02
N LEU A 252 -19.28 6.42 15.18
CA LEU A 252 -19.69 7.34 14.13
C LEU A 252 -18.66 7.39 12.98
N LEU A 253 -17.37 7.36 13.32
CA LEU A 253 -16.27 7.31 12.35
C LEU A 253 -16.03 5.90 11.79
N GLY A 254 -16.67 4.86 12.33
CA GLY A 254 -16.44 3.47 11.92
C GLY A 254 -15.11 2.89 12.41
N LEU A 255 -14.55 3.46 13.47
CA LEU A 255 -13.32 2.99 14.12
C LEU A 255 -13.64 1.74 14.93
N THR A 256 -13.46 0.59 14.28
CA THR A 256 -13.72 -0.72 14.88
C THR A 256 -12.44 -1.28 15.48
N SER A 257 -12.48 -1.58 16.78
CA SER A 257 -11.39 -2.26 17.48
C SER A 257 -11.51 -3.76 17.17
N LEU A 258 -10.62 -4.25 16.31
CA LEU A 258 -10.55 -5.67 15.91
C LEU A 258 -9.73 -6.48 16.92
N ARG A 259 -8.70 -5.83 17.48
CA ARG A 259 -7.77 -6.40 18.48
C ARG A 259 -8.23 -6.09 19.90
N ILE A 260 -8.10 -7.06 20.79
CA ILE A 260 -8.30 -6.86 22.24
C ILE A 260 -7.00 -6.30 22.85
N PRO A 261 -7.04 -5.17 23.58
CA PRO A 261 -5.86 -4.63 24.25
C PRO A 261 -5.43 -5.55 25.41
N ALA A 262 -4.16 -5.95 25.42
CA ALA A 262 -3.61 -6.88 26.41
C ALA A 262 -3.79 -6.38 27.86
N CYS A 263 -3.63 -5.07 28.09
CA CYS A 263 -3.67 -4.45 29.42
C CYS A 263 -5.06 -4.13 29.97
N ASN A 264 -6.15 -4.42 29.24
CA ASN A 264 -7.52 -4.11 29.67
C ASN A 264 -8.46 -5.33 29.55
N SER A 265 -7.90 -6.53 29.63
CA SER A 265 -8.64 -7.79 29.53
C SER A 265 -9.12 -8.26 30.91
N THR A 266 -10.37 -8.71 31.01
CA THR A 266 -11.01 -9.16 32.26
C THR A 266 -10.50 -10.50 32.80
N ALA A 267 -9.59 -11.17 32.07
CA ALA A 267 -8.89 -12.37 32.48
C ALA A 267 -7.38 -12.08 32.61
N PRO A 268 -6.89 -11.68 33.81
CA PRO A 268 -5.53 -11.22 34.01
C PRO A 268 -4.49 -12.35 34.11
N THR A 269 -4.85 -13.61 33.86
CA THR A 269 -3.98 -14.74 34.18
C THR A 269 -2.95 -15.12 33.13
N GLU A 270 -2.92 -14.52 31.93
CA GLU A 270 -1.87 -14.81 30.92
C GLU A 270 -1.84 -13.76 29.78
N ALA A 271 -1.82 -12.47 30.10
CA ALA A 271 -1.88 -11.40 29.09
C ALA A 271 -0.49 -11.07 28.50
N ASP A 272 0.00 -11.89 27.57
CA ASP A 272 1.21 -11.56 26.78
C ASP A 272 0.87 -10.56 25.67
N VAL A 273 1.48 -9.37 25.69
CA VAL A 273 1.29 -8.28 24.71
C VAL A 273 1.61 -8.72 23.27
N ARG A 274 2.35 -9.82 23.13
CA ARG A 274 2.81 -10.44 21.88
C ARG A 274 1.73 -11.24 21.16
N VAL A 275 0.72 -11.73 21.87
CA VAL A 275 -0.32 -12.58 21.27
C VAL A 275 -1.44 -11.71 20.71
N LEU A 276 -1.64 -11.78 19.39
CA LEU A 276 -2.74 -11.09 18.72
C LEU A 276 -4.05 -11.81 19.00
N GLN A 277 -4.80 -11.34 20.00
CA GLN A 277 -6.17 -11.79 20.25
C GLN A 277 -7.16 -10.93 19.47
N PHE A 278 -7.87 -11.58 18.55
CA PHE A 278 -8.94 -10.99 17.76
C PHE A 278 -10.29 -11.18 18.44
N ARG A 279 -11.12 -10.14 18.47
CA ARG A 279 -12.47 -10.23 19.03
C ARG A 279 -13.40 -10.97 18.06
N SER A 280 -14.26 -11.84 18.56
CA SER A 280 -15.29 -12.47 17.74
C SER A 280 -16.33 -11.43 17.29
N LEU A 281 -16.12 -10.85 16.11
CA LEU A 281 -16.97 -9.84 15.45
C LEU A 281 -17.52 -10.40 14.12
N HIS A 282 -18.54 -9.73 13.57
CA HIS A 282 -19.02 -10.07 12.24
C HIS A 282 -17.91 -9.94 11.17
N TRP A 283 -17.87 -10.91 10.26
CA TRP A 283 -16.84 -11.01 9.22
C TRP A 283 -16.73 -9.77 8.32
N THR A 284 -17.83 -9.02 8.14
CA THR A 284 -17.87 -7.80 7.33
C THR A 284 -16.93 -6.71 7.86
N LEU A 285 -16.72 -6.67 9.18
CA LEU A 285 -15.84 -5.72 9.84
C LEU A 285 -14.37 -6.01 9.56
N TYR A 286 -14.01 -7.29 9.44
CA TYR A 286 -12.66 -7.71 9.05
C TYR A 286 -12.36 -7.45 7.57
N VAL A 287 -13.37 -7.61 6.72
CA VAL A 287 -13.22 -7.41 5.27
C VAL A 287 -13.19 -5.92 4.88
N SER A 288 -13.83 -5.05 5.66
CA SER A 288 -13.94 -3.61 5.35
C SER A 288 -12.59 -2.91 5.09
N PRO A 289 -11.56 -2.99 5.97
CA PRO A 289 -10.26 -2.38 5.70
C PRO A 289 -9.57 -2.94 4.44
N LEU A 290 -9.74 -4.24 4.16
CA LEU A 290 -9.18 -4.88 2.97
C LEU A 290 -9.84 -4.37 1.69
N VAL A 291 -11.14 -4.06 1.74
CA VAL A 291 -11.85 -3.45 0.60
C VAL A 291 -11.40 -2.01 0.37
N VAL A 292 -11.21 -1.21 1.42
CA VAL A 292 -10.66 0.15 1.31
C VAL A 292 -9.25 0.13 0.71
N LEU A 293 -8.40 -0.80 1.16
CA LEU A 293 -7.06 -0.99 0.60
C LEU A 293 -7.12 -1.43 -0.87
N SER A 294 -7.99 -2.38 -1.20
CA SER A 294 -8.17 -2.85 -2.58
C SER A 294 -8.66 -1.73 -3.50
N PHE A 295 -9.57 -0.88 -3.00
CA PHE A 295 -10.02 0.32 -3.69
C PHE A 295 -8.85 1.27 -3.96
N TYR A 296 -8.03 1.58 -2.95
CA TYR A 296 -6.84 2.41 -3.09
C TYR A 296 -5.88 1.88 -4.16
N PHE A 297 -5.55 0.59 -4.12
CA PHE A 297 -4.64 -0.05 -5.09
C PHE A 297 -5.19 0.00 -6.52
N THR A 298 -6.50 -0.22 -6.68
CA THR A 298 -7.17 -0.18 -7.98
C THR A 298 -7.16 1.23 -8.54
N VAL A 299 -7.58 2.23 -7.76
CA VAL A 299 -7.59 3.64 -8.16
C VAL A 299 -6.18 4.13 -8.50
N ALA A 300 -5.18 3.81 -7.68
CA ALA A 300 -3.79 4.19 -7.93
C ALA A 300 -3.28 3.59 -9.25
N THR A 301 -3.62 2.32 -9.52
CA THR A 301 -3.25 1.64 -10.76
C THR A 301 -3.92 2.27 -11.97
N VAL A 302 -5.23 2.53 -11.92
CA VAL A 302 -6.00 3.16 -13.01
C VAL A 302 -5.49 4.57 -13.28
N THR A 303 -5.34 5.41 -12.26
CA THR A 303 -4.81 6.77 -12.40
C THR A 303 -3.40 6.77 -13.01
N ARG A 304 -2.53 5.85 -12.58
CA ARG A 304 -1.19 5.70 -13.18
C ARG A 304 -1.27 5.30 -14.66
N LEU A 305 -2.13 4.35 -15.00
CA LEU A 305 -2.30 3.91 -16.39
C LEU A 305 -2.86 5.03 -17.28
N GLN A 306 -3.77 5.86 -16.77
CA GLN A 306 -4.27 7.04 -17.48
C GLN A 306 -3.18 8.10 -17.68
N LEU A 307 -2.38 8.40 -16.64
CA LEU A 307 -1.26 9.35 -16.77
C LEU A 307 -0.24 8.88 -17.80
N LEU A 308 0.05 7.57 -17.85
CA LEU A 308 0.91 7.00 -18.89
C LEU A 308 0.31 7.15 -20.29
N GLN A 309 -1.00 6.99 -20.46
CA GLN A 309 -1.67 7.24 -21.74
C GLN A 309 -1.66 8.71 -22.14
N GLN A 310 -1.91 9.63 -21.20
CA GLN A 310 -1.86 11.07 -21.46
C GLN A 310 -0.45 11.50 -21.85
N LEU A 311 0.60 11.05 -21.14
CA LEU A 311 1.99 11.35 -21.50
C LEU A 311 2.39 10.79 -22.88
N VAL A 312 1.82 9.65 -23.30
CA VAL A 312 2.02 9.10 -24.65
C VAL A 312 1.24 9.90 -25.69
N SER A 313 0.02 10.37 -25.39
CA SER A 313 -0.75 11.26 -26.27
C SER A 313 -0.09 12.62 -26.43
N TYR A 314 0.43 13.25 -25.37
CA TYR A 314 1.18 14.52 -25.48
C TYR A 314 2.51 14.34 -26.20
N ALA A 315 3.24 13.24 -25.99
CA ALA A 315 4.44 12.94 -26.78
C ALA A 315 4.12 12.65 -28.26
N LEU A 316 2.96 12.05 -28.57
CA LEU A 316 2.47 11.88 -29.94
C LEU A 316 1.97 13.20 -30.54
N ILE A 317 1.37 14.09 -29.75
CA ILE A 317 0.99 15.43 -30.17
C ILE A 317 2.24 16.28 -30.40
N ASP A 318 3.29 16.20 -29.58
CA ASP A 318 4.57 16.86 -29.87
C ASP A 318 5.30 16.23 -31.07
N TYR A 319 5.11 14.94 -31.33
CA TYR A 319 5.66 14.28 -32.53
C TYR A 319 4.85 14.61 -33.79
N PHE A 320 3.52 14.78 -33.71
CA PHE A 320 2.66 15.15 -34.83
C PHE A 320 2.61 16.65 -35.07
N VAL A 321 2.62 17.48 -34.03
CA VAL A 321 2.73 18.94 -34.10
C VAL A 321 4.17 19.30 -34.47
N GLY A 322 5.18 18.61 -33.93
CA GLY A 322 6.57 18.75 -34.37
C GLY A 322 6.80 18.31 -35.82
N PHE A 323 6.05 17.34 -36.34
CA PHE A 323 6.12 16.94 -37.76
C PHE A 323 5.26 17.84 -38.67
N ALA A 324 4.07 18.26 -38.23
CA ALA A 324 3.19 19.16 -38.98
C ALA A 324 3.72 20.61 -39.02
N VAL A 325 4.34 21.10 -37.94
CA VAL A 325 5.01 22.41 -37.93
C VAL A 325 6.26 22.39 -38.80
N LYS A 326 6.99 21.26 -38.86
CA LYS A 326 8.18 21.11 -39.70
C LYS A 326 7.84 20.90 -41.19
N LEU A 327 6.70 20.28 -41.50
CA LEU A 327 6.18 20.14 -42.87
C LEU A 327 5.54 21.44 -43.37
N SER A 328 4.86 22.20 -42.51
CA SER A 328 4.34 23.53 -42.85
C SER A 328 5.45 24.57 -43.02
N PHE A 329 6.58 24.47 -42.31
CA PHE A 329 7.72 25.37 -42.51
C PHE A 329 8.49 25.06 -43.80
N GLU A 330 8.64 23.80 -44.20
CA GLU A 330 9.29 23.40 -45.46
C GLU A 330 8.44 23.73 -46.70
N LEU A 331 7.10 23.67 -46.60
CA LEU A 331 6.20 24.07 -47.70
C LEU A 331 6.09 25.59 -47.87
N LEU A 332 6.14 26.37 -46.78
CA LEU A 332 6.05 27.84 -46.85
C LEU A 332 7.37 28.49 -47.32
N VAL A 333 8.51 27.86 -47.05
CA VAL A 333 9.82 28.32 -47.53
C VAL A 333 10.03 28.01 -49.03
N CYS A 334 9.35 27.00 -49.57
CA CYS A 334 9.47 26.66 -50.99
C CYS A 334 8.64 27.58 -51.92
N GLU A 335 7.51 28.14 -51.47
CA GLU A 335 6.76 29.16 -52.23
C GLU A 335 7.38 30.57 -52.14
N TYR A 336 8.14 30.87 -51.08
CA TYR A 336 8.79 32.18 -50.92
C TYR A 336 10.12 32.32 -51.67
N PHE A 337 10.66 31.25 -52.24
CA PHE A 337 11.94 31.27 -52.98
C PHE A 337 11.77 31.07 -54.50
N LEU A 338 10.54 30.94 -55.00
CA LEU A 338 10.22 30.73 -56.42
C LEU A 338 9.19 31.74 -56.98
N ALA A 339 8.93 32.83 -56.27
CA ALA A 339 8.14 33.98 -56.74
C ALA A 339 8.96 35.27 -56.72
#